data_AF-A0A842VFS8-F1
#
_entry.id   AF-A0A842VFS8-F1
#
_cell.length_a   1.000
_cell.length_b   1.000
_cell.length_c   1.000
_cell.angle_alpha   90.00
_cell.angle_beta   90.00
_cell.angle_gamma   90.00
#
_symmetry.space_group_name_H-M   'P 1'
#
loop_
_entity.id
_entity.type
_entity.pdbx_description
1 polymer ?
#
loop_
_entity_poly.entity_id
_entity_poly.type
_entity_poly.pdbx_seq_one_letter_code
_entity_poly.pdbx_strand_id
1 'polypeptide(L)'
;MGSYKNHTLMYMNLKKDAENRSLSVPSRVELYFLSIFHLIESCMSKVNIHINKHQKVRYILEGAPEIFGVDTEKVWRLFQELETRLRPKFTYGFSWEDKDFEDVKRIFIELEAICVGVLENEI
;
A
#
# COMPACT_ATOMS: atom_id res chain seq x y z
N MET A 1 -6.33 6.13 20.49
CA MET A 1 -6.95 5.90 19.16
C MET A 1 -6.77 4.42 18.83
N GLY A 2 -7.81 3.75 18.30
CA GLY A 2 -7.71 2.33 17.91
C GLY A 2 -6.77 2.13 16.72
N SER A 3 -6.28 0.89 16.54
CA SER A 3 -5.28 0.55 15.52
C SER A 3 -5.68 1.00 14.10
N TYR A 4 -6.95 0.75 13.73
CA TYR A 4 -7.56 1.26 12.49
C TYR A 4 -7.30 2.76 12.25
N LYS A 5 -7.66 3.61 13.21
CA LYS A 5 -7.53 5.08 13.09
C LYS A 5 -6.07 5.52 12.97
N ASN A 6 -5.15 4.85 13.68
CA ASN A 6 -3.73 5.16 13.61
C ASN A 6 -3.16 4.84 12.22
N HIS A 7 -3.53 3.68 11.66
CA HIS A 7 -3.11 3.28 10.32
C HIS A 7 -3.70 4.17 9.24
N THR A 8 -4.98 4.55 9.35
CA THR A 8 -5.59 5.53 8.43
C THR A 8 -4.86 6.87 8.48
N LEU A 9 -4.53 7.37 9.67
CA LEU A 9 -3.79 8.63 9.83
C LEU A 9 -2.39 8.56 9.21
N MET A 10 -1.68 7.45 9.40
CA MET A 10 -0.37 7.23 8.79
C MET A 10 -0.46 7.19 7.27
N TYR A 11 -1.42 6.44 6.71
CA TYR A 11 -1.69 6.42 5.27
C TYR A 11 -1.86 7.84 4.71
N MET A 12 -2.72 8.66 5.33
CA MET A 12 -3.02 10.02 4.87
C MET A 12 -1.79 10.93 4.91
N ASN A 13 -1.02 10.89 5.99
CA ASN A 13 0.18 11.72 6.14
C ASN A 13 1.25 11.32 5.13
N LEU A 14 1.52 10.02 4.99
CA LEU A 14 2.53 9.50 4.08
C LEU A 14 2.15 9.72 2.62
N LYS A 15 0.86 9.59 2.27
CA LYS A 15 0.37 9.91 0.91
C LYS A 15 0.62 11.38 0.57
N LYS A 16 0.24 12.28 1.49
CA LYS A 16 0.46 13.72 1.33
C LYS A 16 1.93 14.04 1.07
N ASP A 17 2.82 13.40 1.83
CA ASP A 17 4.26 13.58 1.64
C ASP A 17 4.75 12.95 0.33
N ALA A 18 4.22 11.79 -0.09
CA ALA A 18 4.54 11.16 -1.37
C ALA A 18 4.16 12.03 -2.58
N GLU A 19 3.11 12.84 -2.45
CA GLU A 19 2.65 13.78 -3.46
C GLU A 19 3.45 15.10 -3.49
N ASN A 20 4.28 15.36 -2.46
CA ASN A 20 5.10 16.55 -2.38
C ASN A 20 6.23 16.52 -3.43
N ARG A 21 6.12 17.40 -4.43
CA ARG A 21 7.09 17.53 -5.53
C ARG A 21 8.45 18.07 -5.10
N SER A 22 8.59 18.61 -3.89
CA SER A 22 9.90 19.04 -3.36
C SER A 22 10.78 17.86 -2.93
N LEU A 23 10.21 16.65 -2.78
CA LEU A 23 10.95 15.44 -2.43
C LEU A 23 11.50 14.76 -3.69
N SER A 24 12.62 14.07 -3.52
CA SER A 24 13.19 13.23 -4.57
C SER A 24 12.21 12.12 -4.97
N VAL A 25 12.22 11.70 -6.24
CA VAL A 25 11.37 10.60 -6.72
C VAL A 25 11.57 9.32 -5.89
N PRO A 26 12.80 8.88 -5.55
CA PRO A 26 12.98 7.73 -4.67
C PRO A 26 12.32 7.87 -3.30
N SER A 27 12.43 9.04 -2.66
CA SER A 27 11.74 9.30 -1.38
C SER A 27 10.22 9.21 -1.53
N ARG A 28 9.68 9.73 -2.63
CA ARG A 28 8.24 9.68 -2.91
C ARG A 28 7.74 8.25 -3.14
N VAL A 29 8.52 7.41 -3.83
CA VAL A 29 8.21 5.98 -4.01
C VAL A 29 8.16 5.24 -2.68
N GLU A 30 9.13 5.52 -1.78
CA GLU A 30 9.11 4.94 -0.43
C GLU A 30 7.85 5.34 0.35
N LEU A 31 7.48 6.61 0.26
CA LEU A 31 6.29 7.14 0.95
C LEU A 31 5.00 6.56 0.36
N TYR A 32 4.89 6.38 -0.97
CA TYR A 32 3.76 5.67 -1.58
C TYR A 32 3.68 4.22 -1.08
N PHE A 33 4.80 3.52 -1.01
CA PHE A 33 4.87 2.14 -0.50
C PHE A 33 4.42 2.03 0.97
N LEU A 34 4.94 2.89 1.84
CA LEU A 34 4.57 2.89 3.26
C LEU A 34 3.10 3.31 3.46
N SER A 35 2.65 4.30 2.70
CA SER A 35 1.27 4.78 2.71
C SER A 35 0.30 3.64 2.36
N ILE A 36 0.55 2.91 1.28
CA ILE A 36 -0.35 1.82 0.87
C ILE A 36 -0.29 0.63 1.83
N PHE A 37 0.89 0.32 2.40
CA PHE A 37 1.00 -0.69 3.44
C PHE A 37 0.11 -0.35 4.65
N HIS A 38 0.13 0.91 5.10
CA HIS A 38 -0.73 1.35 6.19
C HIS A 38 -2.21 1.37 5.82
N LEU A 39 -2.57 1.62 4.57
CA LEU A 39 -3.96 1.53 4.13
C LEU A 39 -4.47 0.07 4.15
N ILE A 40 -3.64 -0.89 3.72
CA ILE A 40 -3.96 -2.32 3.83
C ILE A 40 -4.10 -2.73 5.30
N GLU A 41 -3.16 -2.33 6.17
CA GLU A 41 -3.25 -2.55 7.64
C GLU A 41 -4.54 -1.96 8.24
N SER A 42 -4.98 -0.80 7.75
CA SER A 42 -6.23 -0.18 8.17
C SER A 42 -7.42 -1.08 7.85
N CYS A 43 -7.48 -1.64 6.63
CA CYS A 43 -8.54 -2.59 6.24
C CYS A 43 -8.56 -3.82 7.16
N MET A 44 -7.41 -4.44 7.39
CA MET A 44 -7.29 -5.62 8.27
C MET A 44 -7.65 -5.32 9.72
N SER A 45 -7.32 -4.11 10.18
CA SER A 45 -7.58 -3.69 11.56
C SER A 45 -9.08 -3.53 11.86
N LYS A 46 -9.97 -3.42 10.85
CA LYS A 46 -11.43 -3.44 11.07
C LYS A 46 -11.91 -4.76 11.71
N VAL A 47 -11.18 -5.85 11.47
CA VAL A 47 -11.49 -7.19 12.02
C VAL A 47 -10.46 -7.67 13.05
N ASN A 48 -9.68 -6.75 13.62
CA ASN A 48 -8.61 -7.05 14.59
C ASN A 48 -7.49 -7.96 14.07
N ILE A 49 -7.21 -7.93 12.76
CA ILE A 49 -6.04 -8.59 12.16
C ILE A 49 -4.95 -7.55 11.91
N HIS A 50 -3.69 -7.90 12.22
CA HIS A 50 -2.52 -7.02 12.05
C HIS A 50 -1.43 -7.71 11.25
N ILE A 51 -0.95 -7.04 10.21
CA ILE A 51 0.09 -7.58 9.32
C ILE A 51 1.48 -7.45 9.96
N ASN A 52 1.74 -6.32 10.62
CA ASN A 52 2.95 -5.85 11.28
C ASN A 52 4.19 -5.67 10.39
N LYS A 53 4.35 -6.51 9.37
CA LYS A 53 5.51 -6.53 8.48
C LYS A 53 5.05 -6.66 7.04
N HIS A 54 5.51 -5.77 6.17
CA HIS A 54 5.09 -5.75 4.75
C HIS A 54 5.36 -7.07 4.02
N GLN A 55 6.41 -7.82 4.40
CA GLN A 55 6.70 -9.15 3.84
C GLN A 55 5.61 -10.21 4.13
N LYS A 56 4.74 -9.96 5.11
CA LYS A 56 3.65 -10.85 5.50
C LYS A 56 2.33 -10.54 4.80
N VAL A 57 2.25 -9.46 4.01
CA VAL A 57 1.02 -9.01 3.34
C VAL A 57 0.34 -10.19 2.64
N ARG A 58 1.04 -10.86 1.72
CA ARG A 58 0.49 -12.02 0.99
C ARG A 58 -0.10 -13.09 1.91
N TYR A 59 0.70 -13.61 2.83
CA TYR A 59 0.30 -14.71 3.71
C TYR A 59 -0.94 -14.35 4.55
N ILE A 60 -1.00 -13.11 5.05
CA ILE A 60 -2.10 -12.67 5.92
C ILE A 60 -3.37 -12.39 5.13
N LEU A 61 -3.25 -11.80 3.94
CA LEU A 61 -4.37 -11.61 3.01
C LEU A 61 -4.96 -12.95 2.55
N GLU A 62 -4.11 -13.91 2.16
CA GLU A 62 -4.56 -15.27 1.80
C GLU A 62 -5.25 -16.00 2.97
N GLY A 63 -4.87 -15.68 4.21
CA GLY A 63 -5.48 -16.24 5.43
C GLY A 63 -6.77 -15.56 5.90
N ALA A 64 -7.14 -14.43 5.31
CA ALA A 64 -8.36 -13.67 5.63
C ALA A 64 -8.99 -13.07 4.35
N PRO A 65 -9.39 -13.93 3.38
CA PRO A 65 -9.90 -13.48 2.09
C PRO A 65 -11.22 -12.72 2.20
N GLU A 66 -11.95 -12.82 3.32
CA GLU A 66 -13.21 -12.11 3.56
C GLU A 66 -13.06 -10.58 3.57
N ILE A 67 -11.84 -10.05 3.79
CA ILE A 67 -11.60 -8.60 3.87
C ILE A 67 -11.66 -7.93 2.50
N PHE A 68 -11.06 -8.58 1.50
CA PHE A 68 -11.01 -8.06 0.13
C PHE A 68 -11.84 -8.90 -0.84
N GLY A 69 -12.41 -10.02 -0.39
CA GLY A 69 -13.22 -10.93 -1.19
C GLY A 69 -12.48 -11.39 -2.44
N VAL A 70 -13.13 -11.18 -3.59
CA VAL A 70 -12.59 -11.52 -4.91
C VAL A 70 -11.31 -10.75 -5.27
N ASP A 71 -11.07 -9.59 -4.65
CA ASP A 71 -9.89 -8.77 -4.90
C ASP A 71 -8.68 -9.17 -4.05
N THR A 72 -8.82 -10.13 -3.13
CA THR A 72 -7.73 -10.57 -2.23
C THR A 72 -6.45 -10.90 -2.99
N GLU A 73 -6.55 -11.69 -4.08
CA GLU A 73 -5.39 -12.05 -4.89
C GLU A 73 -4.76 -10.84 -5.57
N LYS A 74 -5.62 -9.99 -6.12
CA LYS A 74 -5.22 -8.80 -6.83
C LYS A 74 -4.44 -7.84 -5.91
N VAL A 75 -4.92 -7.63 -4.69
CA VAL A 75 -4.29 -6.76 -3.69
C VAL A 75 -2.88 -7.23 -3.37
N TRP A 76 -2.70 -8.50 -2.99
CA TRP A 76 -1.35 -8.96 -2.62
C TRP A 76 -0.41 -9.00 -3.81
N ARG A 77 -0.89 -9.30 -5.03
CA ARG A 77 -0.06 -9.28 -6.24
C ARG A 77 0.44 -7.89 -6.58
N LEU A 78 -0.46 -6.90 -6.58
CA LEU A 78 -0.11 -5.50 -6.83
C LEU A 78 0.87 -4.97 -5.76
N PHE A 79 0.64 -5.30 -4.48
CA PHE A 79 1.54 -4.92 -3.41
C PHE A 79 2.92 -5.57 -3.57
N GLN A 80 2.97 -6.87 -3.90
CA GLN A 80 4.21 -7.59 -4.12
C GLN A 80 4.98 -7.07 -5.35
N GLU A 81 4.27 -6.67 -6.40
CA GLU A 81 4.87 -6.02 -7.57
C GLU A 81 5.55 -4.71 -7.18
N LEU A 82 4.87 -3.88 -6.37
CA LEU A 82 5.45 -2.66 -5.83
C LEU A 82 6.68 -2.96 -4.96
N GLU A 83 6.57 -3.91 -4.04
CA GLU A 83 7.60 -4.26 -3.05
C GLU A 83 8.87 -4.83 -3.69
N THR A 84 8.73 -5.75 -4.64
CA THR A 84 9.83 -6.61 -5.10
C THR A 84 10.35 -6.25 -6.48
N ARG A 85 9.55 -5.58 -7.33
CA ARG A 85 9.94 -5.23 -8.71
C ARG A 85 10.21 -3.75 -8.87
N LEU A 86 9.28 -2.89 -8.44
CA LEU A 86 9.35 -1.46 -8.73
C LEU A 86 10.19 -0.70 -7.70
N ARG A 87 9.83 -0.75 -6.42
CA ARG A 87 10.51 -0.03 -5.34
C ARG A 87 12.04 -0.23 -5.34
N PRO A 88 12.58 -1.45 -5.54
CA PRO A 88 14.03 -1.67 -5.53
C PRO A 88 14.81 -0.88 -6.60
N LYS A 89 14.18 -0.54 -7.74
CA LYS A 89 14.83 0.28 -8.78
C LYS A 89 15.18 1.69 -8.29
N PHE A 90 14.37 2.22 -7.38
CA PHE A 90 14.54 3.55 -6.80
C PHE A 90 15.43 3.55 -5.56
N THR A 91 15.36 2.49 -4.75
CA THR A 91 16.06 2.44 -3.45
C THR A 91 17.46 1.85 -3.53
N TYR A 92 17.71 0.92 -4.46
CA TYR A 92 18.97 0.18 -4.54
C TYR A 92 19.60 0.21 -5.95
N GLY A 93 18.78 0.18 -6.99
CA GLY A 93 19.25 0.04 -8.38
C GLY A 93 19.73 1.33 -9.03
N PHE A 94 19.19 2.50 -8.62
CA PHE A 94 19.37 3.80 -9.30
C PHE A 94 19.14 3.74 -10.81
N SER A 95 18.37 2.77 -11.29
CA SER A 95 18.18 2.43 -12.71
C SER A 95 16.74 2.64 -13.18
N TRP A 96 16.01 3.51 -12.46
CA TRP A 96 14.61 3.79 -12.74
C TRP A 96 14.48 4.81 -13.88
N GLU A 97 13.40 4.67 -14.64
CA GLU A 97 12.96 5.62 -15.66
C GLU A 97 11.62 6.27 -15.25
N ASP A 98 11.24 7.38 -15.89
CA ASP A 98 9.95 8.05 -15.60
C ASP A 98 8.76 7.09 -15.68
N LYS A 99 8.81 6.13 -16.61
CA LYS A 99 7.80 5.07 -16.74
C LYS A 99 7.66 4.21 -15.48
N ASP A 100 8.76 3.90 -14.80
CA ASP A 100 8.70 3.14 -13.54
C ASP A 100 7.98 3.93 -12.46
N PHE A 101 8.14 5.26 -12.44
CA PHE A 101 7.45 6.10 -11.47
C PHE A 101 5.96 6.24 -11.79
N GLU A 102 5.60 6.31 -13.08
CA GLU A 102 4.21 6.22 -13.51
C GLU A 102 3.58 4.87 -13.13
N ASP A 103 4.30 3.76 -13.28
CA ASP A 103 3.84 2.44 -12.86
C ASP A 103 3.61 2.35 -11.35
N VAL A 104 4.49 2.93 -10.53
CA VAL A 104 4.28 3.03 -9.07
C VAL A 104 2.98 3.76 -8.77
N LYS A 105 2.74 4.93 -9.40
CA LYS A 105 1.53 5.72 -9.17
C LYS A 105 0.28 4.96 -9.63
N ARG A 106 0.34 4.27 -10.77
CA ARG A 106 -0.76 3.46 -11.28
C ARG A 106 -1.16 2.35 -10.29
N ILE A 107 -0.18 1.57 -9.82
CA ILE A 107 -0.40 0.52 -8.82
C ILE A 107 -0.92 1.10 -7.52
N PHE A 108 -0.38 2.23 -7.07
CA PHE A 108 -0.84 2.91 -5.86
C PHE A 108 -2.32 3.31 -5.97
N ILE A 109 -2.72 3.97 -7.05
CA ILE A 109 -4.11 4.40 -7.28
C ILE A 109 -5.05 3.19 -7.30
N GLU A 110 -4.63 2.10 -7.94
CA GLU A 110 -5.45 0.89 -8.03
C GLU A 110 -5.62 0.21 -6.67
N LEU A 111 -4.54 0.04 -5.90
CA LEU A 111 -4.61 -0.48 -4.54
C LEU A 111 -5.42 0.42 -3.61
N GLU A 112 -5.24 1.73 -3.73
CA GLU A 112 -5.96 2.72 -2.94
C GLU A 112 -7.47 2.63 -3.19
N ALA A 113 -7.90 2.55 -4.44
CA ALA A 113 -9.31 2.42 -4.79
C ALA A 113 -9.94 1.17 -4.17
N ILE A 114 -9.26 0.02 -4.23
CA ILE A 114 -9.74 -1.23 -3.64
C ILE A 114 -9.85 -1.08 -2.12
N CYS A 115 -8.80 -0.59 -1.45
CA CYS A 115 -8.78 -0.48 0.00
C CYS A 115 -9.81 0.54 0.51
N VAL A 116 -9.93 1.70 -0.14
CA VAL A 116 -10.96 2.70 0.19
C VAL A 116 -12.35 2.10 0.04
N GLY A 117 -12.60 1.32 -1.02
CA GLY A 117 -13.85 0.58 -1.18
C GLY A 117 -14.16 -0.36 -0.01
N VAL A 118 -13.16 -1.07 0.52
CA VAL A 118 -13.32 -1.93 1.72
C VAL A 118 -13.57 -1.11 2.99
N LEU A 119 -12.99 0.08 3.10
CA LEU A 119 -13.20 0.95 4.25
C LEU A 119 -14.60 1.59 4.26
N GLU A 120 -15.08 2.03 3.10
CA GLU A 120 -16.38 2.70 2.90
C GLU A 120 -17.56 1.74 2.89
N ASN A 121 -17.39 0.51 2.39
CA ASN A 121 -18.38 -0.54 2.52
C ASN A 121 -18.32 -1.07 3.97
N GLU A 122 -19.13 -0.50 4.85
CA GLU A 122 -19.41 -1.09 6.16
C GLU A 122 -20.03 -2.48 5.96
N ILE A 123 -19.46 -3.49 6.63
CA ILE A 123 -20.07 -4.82 6.80
C ILE A 123 -21.21 -4.69 7.81
#